data_AF-U1PCI5-F1
#
_entry.id   AF-U1PCI5-F1
#
_cell.length_a   1.000
_cell.length_b   1.000
_cell.length_c   1.000
_cell.angle_alpha   90.00
_cell.angle_beta   90.00
_cell.angle_gamma   90.00
#
_symmetry.space_group_name_H-M   'P 1'
#
loop_
_entity.id
_entity.type
_entity.pdbx_description
1 polymer ?
#
loop_
_entity_poly.entity_id
_entity_poly.type
_entity_poly.pdbx_seq_one_letter_code
_entity_poly.pdbx_strand_id
1 'polypeptide(L)'
;MRHAALLAVMILLAGCGQGFAPTATTPNSTSTSTSTPTSTESDLRTTQTQTATVVDIIDGDTMDVRLSDGSIETVRLLGVDTPETSITQVSPEEWEGVKDTTDGRDWLVEWSKDATQYARNRLAGQTVLIRSDPKADRRGYYGRLLVYIFQSRHAEIS
;
A
#
# COMPACT_ATOMS: atom_id res chain seq x y z
N MET A 1 -27.98 21.94 -36.01
CA MET A 1 -27.69 22.48 -34.66
C MET A 1 -26.17 22.55 -34.56
N ARG A 2 -25.56 23.65 -35.03
CA ARG A 2 -25.05 24.81 -34.27
C ARG A 2 -23.95 24.43 -33.25
N HIS A 3 -22.78 24.96 -33.55
CA HIS A 3 -21.41 24.75 -33.04
C HIS A 3 -21.19 24.98 -31.54
N ALA A 4 -20.19 24.28 -30.99
CA ALA A 4 -19.34 24.74 -29.88
C ALA A 4 -17.97 24.02 -30.01
N ALA A 5 -17.00 24.59 -30.73
CA ALA A 5 -16.00 25.58 -30.28
C ALA A 5 -14.80 24.91 -29.57
N LEU A 6 -13.77 24.59 -30.37
CA LEU A 6 -12.38 24.46 -29.92
C LEU A 6 -11.92 25.79 -29.31
N LEU A 7 -11.27 25.75 -28.15
CA LEU A 7 -10.36 26.82 -27.74
C LEU A 7 -9.04 26.19 -27.27
N ALA A 8 -8.04 26.29 -28.15
CA ALA A 8 -6.64 26.10 -27.80
C ALA A 8 -6.09 27.44 -27.31
N VAL A 9 -5.48 27.46 -26.12
CA VAL A 9 -4.66 28.58 -25.66
C VAL A 9 -3.38 28.00 -25.05
N MET A 10 -2.32 27.98 -25.86
CA MET A 10 -0.95 27.69 -25.45
C MET A 10 -0.27 29.04 -25.22
N ILE A 11 0.11 29.34 -23.98
CA ILE A 11 0.87 30.53 -23.62
C ILE A 11 2.35 30.17 -23.55
N LEU A 12 3.14 30.74 -24.46
CA LEU A 12 4.59 30.79 -24.42
C LEU A 12 5.04 31.91 -23.47
N LEU A 13 5.88 31.59 -22.48
CA LEU A 13 6.79 32.57 -21.88
C LEU A 13 8.24 32.09 -22.00
N ALA A 14 9.03 32.95 -22.63
CA ALA A 14 10.47 32.85 -22.78
C ALA A 14 11.17 33.20 -21.46
N GLY A 15 12.25 32.46 -21.16
CA GLY A 15 13.23 32.82 -20.13
C GLY A 15 14.63 32.50 -20.64
N CYS A 16 15.40 33.54 -20.97
CA CYS A 16 16.84 33.48 -21.23
C CYS A 16 17.60 33.75 -19.94
N GLY A 17 18.78 33.13 -19.76
CA GLY A 17 19.79 33.67 -18.86
C GLY A 17 20.90 32.71 -18.42
N GLN A 18 22.04 32.81 -19.12
CA GLN A 18 23.43 32.61 -18.66
C GLN A 18 23.83 31.20 -18.14
N GLY A 19 24.88 30.53 -18.61
CA GLY A 19 26.11 30.97 -19.24
C GLY A 19 27.30 30.75 -18.31
N PHE A 20 27.91 29.55 -18.31
CA PHE A 20 29.28 29.31 -17.84
C PHE A 20 29.87 28.11 -18.60
N ALA A 21 30.96 28.36 -19.33
CA ALA A 21 31.86 27.33 -19.83
C ALA A 21 32.87 26.96 -18.74
N PRO A 22 33.43 25.73 -18.78
CA PRO A 22 34.89 25.70 -18.80
C PRO A 22 35.50 24.67 -19.78
N THR A 23 36.62 25.14 -20.32
CA THR A 23 37.82 24.55 -20.91
C THR A 23 38.08 23.04 -20.74
N ALA A 24 38.59 22.47 -21.83
CA ALA A 24 39.09 21.11 -22.02
C ALA A 24 40.22 20.66 -21.08
N THR A 25 40.31 19.34 -20.80
CA THR A 25 41.55 18.53 -20.67
C THR A 25 41.24 17.01 -20.60
N THR A 26 41.86 16.24 -21.51
CA THR A 26 42.38 14.84 -21.51
C THR A 26 41.77 13.74 -20.60
N PRO A 27 41.59 12.49 -21.09
CA PRO A 27 41.16 11.36 -20.28
C PRO A 27 42.33 10.82 -19.45
N ASN A 28 42.19 10.79 -18.13
CA ASN A 28 43.10 10.07 -17.24
C ASN A 28 42.34 8.93 -16.57
N SER A 29 42.58 7.70 -17.04
CA SER A 29 42.18 6.48 -16.34
C SER A 29 42.98 6.38 -15.05
N THR A 30 42.31 6.47 -13.90
CA THR A 30 42.90 6.15 -12.60
C THR A 30 41.86 5.45 -11.75
N SER A 31 42.04 4.14 -11.61
CA SER A 31 41.30 3.27 -10.72
C SER A 31 41.38 3.81 -9.29
N THR A 32 40.26 4.31 -8.78
CA THR A 32 40.10 4.68 -7.37
C THR A 32 39.08 3.74 -6.78
N SER A 33 39.56 2.75 -6.01
CA SER A 33 38.75 1.86 -5.19
C SER A 33 37.99 2.69 -4.17
N THR A 34 36.75 3.05 -4.52
CA THR A 34 35.80 3.67 -3.60
C THR A 34 35.26 2.58 -2.71
N SER A 35 35.73 2.53 -1.46
CA SER A 35 35.09 1.77 -0.40
C SER A 35 33.72 2.39 -0.12
N THR A 36 32.68 1.81 -0.72
CA THR A 36 31.28 2.06 -0.38
C THR A 36 31.08 1.78 1.12
N PRO A 37 30.46 2.69 1.90
CA PRO A 37 29.99 2.32 3.23
C PRO A 37 28.80 1.37 3.07
N THR A 38 29.07 0.07 3.06
CA THR A 38 28.06 -0.98 3.22
C THR A 38 27.61 -1.00 4.67
N SER A 39 26.69 -0.12 5.04
CA SER A 39 26.03 -0.12 6.35
C SER A 39 24.77 0.77 6.27
N THR A 40 23.64 0.26 5.76
CA THR A 40 22.23 0.61 6.10
C THR A 40 21.29 -0.12 5.14
N GLU A 41 21.26 -1.45 5.19
CA GLU A 41 20.17 -2.21 4.51
C GLU A 41 19.73 -3.39 5.39
N SER A 42 20.67 -3.94 6.16
CA SER A 42 20.42 -5.03 7.11
C SER A 42 19.47 -4.67 8.27
N ASP A 43 19.30 -3.38 8.62
CA ASP A 43 18.36 -2.95 9.67
C ASP A 43 16.92 -2.78 9.14
N LEU A 44 16.72 -2.81 7.82
CA LEU A 44 15.41 -2.59 7.19
C LEU A 44 14.54 -3.84 7.09
N ARG A 45 15.08 -5.03 7.42
CA ARG A 45 14.39 -6.32 7.34
C ARG A 45 14.33 -7.03 8.70
N THR A 46 14.13 -6.28 9.76
CA THR A 46 13.84 -6.85 11.07
C THR A 46 12.33 -7.10 11.19
N THR A 47 11.96 -8.26 11.75
CA THR A 47 10.57 -8.53 12.15
C THR A 47 10.16 -7.48 13.18
N GLN A 48 9.25 -6.60 12.82
CA GLN A 48 8.68 -5.61 13.75
C GLN A 48 7.35 -6.14 14.24
N THR A 49 7.26 -6.41 15.54
CA THR A 49 5.99 -6.71 16.21
C THR A 49 5.64 -5.54 17.10
N GLN A 50 4.43 -5.01 16.95
CA GLN A 50 3.95 -3.92 17.79
C GLN A 50 2.46 -4.04 18.06
N THR A 51 2.02 -3.46 19.17
CA THR A 51 0.61 -3.34 19.51
C THR A 51 -0.03 -2.22 18.69
N ALA A 52 -1.23 -2.47 18.18
CA ALA A 52 -2.04 -1.46 17.50
C ALA A 52 -3.52 -1.63 17.88
N THR A 53 -4.31 -0.57 17.72
CA THR A 53 -5.78 -0.63 17.86
C THR A 53 -6.41 -0.49 16.49
N VAL A 54 -7.29 -1.40 16.11
CA VAL A 54 -8.01 -1.32 14.83
C VAL A 54 -9.09 -0.24 14.94
N VAL A 55 -9.02 0.79 14.11
CA VAL A 55 -9.88 1.98 14.19
C VAL A 55 -10.91 2.06 13.09
N ASP A 56 -10.64 1.47 11.91
CA ASP A 56 -11.60 1.36 10.82
C ASP A 56 -11.34 0.11 9.98
N ILE A 57 -12.39 -0.44 9.39
CA ILE A 57 -12.33 -1.61 8.51
C ILE A 57 -12.75 -1.17 7.11
N ILE A 58 -11.79 -1.21 6.18
CA ILE A 58 -11.98 -0.79 4.79
C ILE A 58 -12.61 -1.94 4.00
N ASP A 59 -12.02 -3.13 4.11
CA ASP A 59 -12.52 -4.38 3.52
C ASP A 59 -12.09 -5.60 4.37
N GLY A 60 -12.18 -6.81 3.83
CA GLY A 60 -11.88 -8.04 4.55
C GLY A 60 -10.40 -8.27 4.86
N ASP A 61 -9.48 -7.63 4.13
CA ASP A 61 -8.02 -7.78 4.30
C ASP A 61 -7.27 -6.47 4.60
N THR A 62 -7.95 -5.33 4.49
CA THR A 62 -7.39 -3.99 4.65
C THR A 62 -8.13 -3.20 5.74
N MET A 63 -7.37 -2.56 6.62
CA MET A 63 -7.91 -1.83 7.77
C MET A 63 -6.97 -0.73 8.23
N ASP A 64 -7.52 0.28 8.90
CA ASP A 64 -6.74 1.33 9.55
C ASP A 64 -6.48 0.95 11.01
N VAL A 65 -5.23 1.12 11.43
CA VAL A 65 -4.81 0.87 12.81
C VAL A 65 -4.13 2.10 13.39
N ARG A 66 -4.38 2.35 14.69
CA ARG A 66 -3.65 3.33 15.48
C ARG A 66 -2.48 2.65 16.19
N LEU A 67 -1.27 3.12 15.92
CA LEU A 67 -0.04 2.66 16.56
C LEU A 67 0.15 3.29 17.94
N SER A 68 1.15 2.81 18.68
CA SER A 68 1.47 3.28 20.05
C SER A 68 1.92 4.74 20.10
N ASP A 69 2.50 5.27 19.02
CA ASP A 69 2.87 6.69 18.88
C ASP A 69 1.67 7.58 18.49
N GLY A 70 0.49 7.00 18.32
CA GLY A 70 -0.75 7.69 17.97
C GLY A 70 -0.98 7.87 16.46
N SER A 71 0.00 7.53 15.61
CA SER A 71 -0.17 7.56 14.16
C SER A 71 -1.22 6.55 13.68
N ILE A 72 -1.89 6.87 12.57
CA ILE A 72 -2.81 5.95 11.89
C ILE A 72 -2.13 5.45 10.63
N GLU A 73 -2.13 4.14 10.45
CA GLU A 73 -1.57 3.46 9.29
C GLU A 73 -2.62 2.52 8.70
N THR A 74 -2.75 2.54 7.37
CA THR A 74 -3.50 1.52 6.66
C THR A 74 -2.65 0.26 6.50
N VAL A 75 -3.15 -0.86 6.98
CA VAL A 75 -2.47 -2.16 6.91
C VAL A 75 -3.22 -3.11 5.98
N ARG A 76 -2.47 -3.96 5.27
CA ARG A 76 -3.00 -5.08 4.47
C ARG A 76 -2.47 -6.40 5.02
N LEU A 77 -3.35 -7.37 5.16
CA LEU A 77 -3.01 -8.71 5.61
C LEU A 77 -2.17 -9.44 4.57
N LEU A 78 -1.04 -10.00 5.00
CA LEU A 78 -0.23 -10.89 4.17
C LEU A 78 -0.91 -12.25 4.02
N GLY A 79 -1.03 -12.72 2.78
CA GLY A 79 -1.59 -14.03 2.45
C GLY A 79 -3.11 -14.13 2.53
N VAL A 80 -3.80 -13.00 2.75
CA VAL A 80 -5.26 -12.89 2.67
C VAL A 80 -5.57 -11.88 1.58
N ASP A 81 -6.43 -12.27 0.65
CA ASP A 81 -6.92 -11.43 -0.42
C ASP A 81 -8.43 -11.58 -0.47
N THR A 82 -9.15 -10.46 -0.41
CA THR A 82 -10.62 -10.43 -0.43
C THR A 82 -11.10 -9.56 -1.58
N PRO A 83 -12.26 -9.85 -2.19
CA PRO A 83 -12.75 -8.98 -3.25
C PRO A 83 -13.00 -7.57 -2.70
N GLU A 84 -12.81 -6.56 -3.55
CA GLU A 84 -13.05 -5.17 -3.19
C GLU A 84 -14.55 -4.90 -2.91
N THR A 85 -14.85 -3.90 -2.09
CA THR A 85 -16.24 -3.62 -1.64
C THR A 85 -17.12 -2.92 -2.68
N SER A 86 -16.52 -2.31 -3.72
CA SER A 86 -17.24 -1.61 -4.77
C SER A 86 -17.35 -2.44 -6.05
N ILE A 87 -18.54 -2.43 -6.67
CA ILE A 87 -18.78 -3.07 -7.97
C ILE A 87 -17.85 -2.57 -9.09
N THR A 88 -17.40 -1.32 -8.98
CA THR A 88 -16.46 -0.71 -9.93
C THR A 88 -15.00 -1.03 -9.64
N GLN A 89 -14.70 -1.69 -8.52
CA GLN A 89 -13.34 -2.03 -8.09
C GLN A 89 -13.09 -3.54 -8.03
N VAL A 90 -14.14 -4.36 -8.01
CA VAL A 90 -13.97 -5.81 -8.19
C VAL A 90 -13.42 -6.13 -9.58
N SER A 91 -12.48 -7.08 -9.60
CA SER A 91 -11.78 -7.57 -10.79
C SER A 91 -12.02 -9.07 -10.94
N PRO A 92 -13.10 -9.50 -11.64
CA PRO A 92 -13.44 -10.91 -11.82
C PRO A 92 -12.28 -11.80 -12.31
N GLU A 93 -11.38 -11.24 -13.11
CA GLU A 93 -10.19 -11.92 -13.64
C GLU A 93 -9.18 -12.38 -12.57
N GLU A 94 -9.23 -11.83 -11.36
CA GLU A 94 -8.39 -12.26 -10.23
C GLU A 94 -8.92 -13.55 -9.57
N TRP A 95 -10.15 -13.94 -9.88
CA TRP A 95 -10.86 -15.03 -9.20
C TRP A 95 -11.15 -16.19 -10.15
N GLU A 96 -10.52 -17.33 -9.89
CA GLU A 96 -10.69 -18.52 -10.73
C GLU A 96 -12.18 -18.93 -10.84
N GLY A 97 -12.66 -19.03 -12.08
CA GLY A 97 -14.02 -19.45 -12.39
C GLY A 97 -15.07 -18.33 -12.36
N VAL A 98 -14.70 -17.10 -12.00
CA VAL A 98 -15.61 -15.95 -12.06
C VAL A 98 -15.51 -15.28 -13.43
N LYS A 99 -16.66 -15.12 -14.10
CA LYS A 99 -16.72 -14.44 -15.40
C LYS A 99 -16.88 -12.95 -15.20
N ASP A 100 -16.21 -12.14 -16.04
CA ASP A 100 -16.43 -10.69 -16.09
C ASP A 100 -17.79 -10.35 -16.70
N THR A 101 -18.80 -10.45 -15.85
CA THR A 101 -20.23 -10.25 -16.13
C THR A 101 -20.85 -9.56 -14.92
N THR A 102 -22.04 -8.97 -15.08
CA THR A 102 -22.77 -8.37 -13.95
C THR A 102 -22.95 -9.37 -12.81
N ASP A 103 -23.43 -10.59 -13.11
CA ASP A 103 -23.64 -11.63 -12.10
C ASP A 103 -22.34 -12.02 -11.36
N GLY A 104 -21.21 -12.12 -12.09
CA GLY A 104 -19.91 -12.43 -11.50
C GLY A 104 -19.40 -11.31 -10.59
N ARG A 105 -19.58 -10.06 -11.00
CA ARG A 105 -19.22 -8.88 -10.19
C ARG A 105 -20.11 -8.75 -8.97
N ASP A 106 -21.42 -8.94 -9.11
CA ASP A 106 -22.39 -8.92 -8.00
C ASP A 106 -22.06 -10.01 -6.98
N TRP A 107 -21.73 -11.22 -7.45
CA TRP A 107 -21.29 -12.32 -6.58
C TRP A 107 -20.05 -11.95 -5.78
N LEU A 108 -19.03 -11.33 -6.39
CA LEU A 108 -17.84 -10.86 -5.68
C LEU A 108 -18.15 -9.76 -4.66
N VAL A 109 -19.07 -8.85 -4.98
CA VAL A 109 -19.52 -7.80 -4.05
C VAL A 109 -20.24 -8.38 -2.83
N GLU A 110 -21.02 -9.46 -2.98
CA GLU A 110 -21.61 -10.12 -1.82
C GLU A 110 -20.53 -10.77 -0.93
N TRP A 111 -19.54 -11.44 -1.53
CA TRP A 111 -18.42 -12.00 -0.77
C TRP A 111 -17.54 -10.94 -0.10
N SER A 112 -17.34 -9.77 -0.72
CA SER A 112 -16.60 -8.69 -0.08
C SER A 112 -17.33 -8.13 1.13
N LYS A 113 -18.66 -8.02 1.09
CA LYS A 113 -19.48 -7.64 2.25
C LYS A 113 -19.32 -8.64 3.39
N ASP A 114 -19.41 -9.94 3.09
CA ASP A 114 -19.26 -11.00 4.10
C ASP A 114 -17.87 -10.98 4.75
N ALA A 115 -16.82 -10.86 3.94
CA ALA A 115 -15.44 -10.76 4.43
C ALA A 115 -15.21 -9.51 5.29
N THR A 116 -15.71 -8.36 4.83
CA THR A 116 -15.66 -7.08 5.55
C THR A 116 -16.42 -7.16 6.87
N GLN A 117 -17.60 -7.77 6.88
CA GLN A 117 -18.41 -7.95 8.08
C GLN A 117 -17.72 -8.87 9.08
N TYR A 118 -17.08 -9.96 8.62
CA TYR A 118 -16.29 -10.83 9.47
C TYR A 118 -15.12 -10.08 10.13
N ALA A 119 -14.32 -9.35 9.33
CA ALA A 119 -13.23 -8.52 9.85
C ALA A 119 -13.74 -7.50 10.87
N ARG A 120 -14.84 -6.81 10.57
CA ARG A 120 -15.48 -5.84 11.48
C ARG A 120 -15.93 -6.46 12.79
N ASN A 121 -16.67 -7.55 12.75
CA ASN A 121 -17.15 -8.22 13.95
C ASN A 121 -15.98 -8.72 14.82
N ARG A 122 -14.88 -9.14 14.19
CA ARG A 122 -13.76 -9.74 14.90
C ARG A 122 -12.76 -8.72 15.42
N LEU A 123 -12.49 -7.66 14.66
CA LEU A 123 -11.32 -6.79 14.85
C LEU A 123 -11.66 -5.34 15.19
N ALA A 124 -12.84 -4.81 14.83
CA ALA A 124 -13.13 -3.39 15.04
C ALA A 124 -13.02 -3.00 16.53
N GLY A 125 -12.23 -1.96 16.80
CA GLY A 125 -11.96 -1.47 18.16
C GLY A 125 -11.06 -2.38 19.01
N GLN A 126 -10.61 -3.52 18.49
CA GLN A 126 -9.75 -4.44 19.23
C GLN A 126 -8.31 -3.94 19.26
N THR A 127 -7.65 -4.17 20.39
CA THR A 127 -6.20 -4.09 20.49
C THR A 127 -5.59 -5.41 20.02
N VAL A 128 -4.69 -5.33 19.04
CA VAL A 128 -4.06 -6.47 18.37
C VAL A 128 -2.55 -6.31 18.33
N LEU A 129 -1.84 -7.40 18.05
CA LEU A 129 -0.44 -7.35 17.65
C LEU A 129 -0.38 -7.39 16.12
N ILE A 130 0.32 -6.45 15.53
CA ILE A 130 0.69 -6.49 14.11
C ILE A 130 2.15 -6.90 13.99
N ARG A 131 2.46 -7.74 12.99
CA ARG A 131 3.82 -8.24 12.76
C ARG A 131 4.19 -8.17 11.28
N SER A 132 5.30 -7.51 10.96
CA SER A 132 5.88 -7.55 9.61
C SER A 132 6.60 -8.86 9.33
N ASP A 133 6.71 -9.23 8.05
CA ASP A 133 7.52 -10.35 7.60
C ASP A 133 8.86 -9.84 7.05
N PRO A 134 10.03 -10.26 7.58
CA PRO A 134 11.33 -9.82 7.09
C PRO A 134 11.66 -10.31 5.68
N LYS A 135 10.93 -11.31 5.17
CA LYS A 135 11.06 -11.83 3.80
C LYS A 135 10.11 -11.14 2.82
N ALA A 136 9.06 -10.48 3.29
CA ALA A 136 8.18 -9.67 2.47
C ALA A 136 8.66 -8.22 2.44
N ASP A 137 8.17 -7.45 1.48
CA ASP A 137 8.31 -6.01 1.53
C ASP A 137 7.53 -5.46 2.73
N ARG A 138 8.05 -4.38 3.33
CA ARG A 138 7.37 -3.74 4.47
C ARG A 138 6.07 -3.07 4.05
N ARG A 139 6.03 -2.51 2.84
CA ARG A 139 4.86 -1.83 2.29
C ARG A 139 4.56 -2.35 0.89
N GLY A 140 3.28 -2.44 0.56
CA GLY A 140 2.82 -2.73 -0.79
C GLY A 140 2.96 -1.52 -1.71
N TYR A 141 2.68 -1.72 -3.00
CA TYR A 141 2.76 -0.69 -4.04
C TYR A 141 1.97 0.60 -3.70
N TYR A 142 0.82 0.44 -3.05
CA TYR A 142 -0.05 1.55 -2.62
C TYR A 142 0.35 2.17 -1.28
N GLY A 143 1.53 1.83 -0.73
CA GLY A 143 2.02 2.36 0.53
C GLY A 143 1.41 1.72 1.79
N ARG A 144 0.46 0.78 1.67
CA ARG A 144 -0.10 0.04 2.82
C ARG A 144 0.97 -0.80 3.52
N LEU A 145 0.96 -0.84 4.85
CA LEU A 145 1.86 -1.69 5.62
C LEU A 145 1.44 -3.16 5.48
N LEU A 146 2.37 -4.05 5.13
CA LEU A 146 2.10 -5.48 4.97
C LEU A 146 2.35 -6.22 6.28
N VAL A 147 1.31 -6.83 6.86
CA VAL A 147 1.37 -7.40 8.21
C VAL A 147 0.60 -8.71 8.35
N TYR A 148 0.94 -9.47 9.38
CA TYR A 148 0.04 -10.42 10.02
C TYR A 148 -0.59 -9.77 11.26
N ILE A 149 -1.86 -10.09 11.55
CA ILE A 149 -2.56 -9.66 12.76
C ILE A 149 -2.75 -10.85 13.71
N PHE A 150 -2.43 -10.64 14.99
CA PHE A 150 -2.67 -11.60 16.07
C PHE A 150 -3.53 -10.94 17.14
N GLN A 151 -4.63 -11.59 17.50
CA GLN A 151 -5.40 -11.21 18.69
C GLN A 151 -4.77 -11.88 19.91
N SER A 152 -4.60 -11.11 20.98
CA SER A 152 -4.23 -11.66 22.28
C SER A 152 -5.26 -12.70 22.68
N ARG A 153 -4.84 -13.93 22.99
CA ARG A 153 -5.75 -14.87 23.66
C ARG A 153 -6.18 -14.22 24.96
N HIS A 154 -7.47 -14.01 25.15
CA HIS A 154 -8.00 -13.72 26.47
C HIS A 154 -7.50 -14.84 27.40
N ALA A 155 -6.76 -14.46 28.44
CA ALA A 155 -6.79 -15.25 29.66
C ALA A 155 -8.25 -15.18 30.10
N GLU A 156 -8.99 -16.28 29.94
CA GLU A 156 -10.27 -16.43 30.62
C GLU A 156 -9.99 -16.34 32.11
N ILE A 157 -10.41 -15.23 32.71
CA ILE A 157 -10.60 -15.12 34.15
C ILE A 157 -12.05 -14.69 34.32
N SER A 158 -12.95 -15.66 34.39
CA SER A 158 -13.83 -15.88 35.54
C SER A 158 -14.73 -17.09 35.32
#